data_AF-A0A3E2VY78-F1
#
_entry.id   AF-A0A3E2VY78-F1
#
_cell.length_a   1.000
_cell.length_b   1.000
_cell.length_c   1.000
_cell.angle_alpha   90.00
_cell.angle_beta   90.00
_cell.angle_gamma   90.00
#
_symmetry.space_group_name_H-M   'P 1'
#
loop_
_entity.id
_entity.type
_entity.pdbx_description
1 polymer ?
#
loop_
_entity_poly.entity_id
_entity_poly.type
_entity_poly.pdbx_seq_one_letter_code
_entity_poly.pdbx_strand_id
1 'polypeptide(L)'
;MKKWLIWCLTVLAMVCLIPGIVLNVKAADSIYTYCFVCMQQRNYEILGYTKVDSTKHRIHIKCSVCGRKNSIVYGDLSDHTGGTETPTCTTGKTCEKCGAEYGILGHKWKTPANASLGNGTHRIICLRCGLNGTASCTGGTATCTTKAVCEACGGKYGKRNLNNHALVHYDAQAPTCTKPGWDAFDTCPRCYYTTFRAIPALKHDLEHHEAKAPTCTEKGWDAYEACSRFGCDYTTRKELPALNHALEQHAAKAPTCTEPGWDAYETCSRCDYTTYAELPAQHDLRHHAAKAPTCTGIGWDAYDTCSRCDYTTTYVELPALNHALEQHEAQAPTCTEIGWDAYETCSRCDYTTRKELPALNHDLEQHAAKLLPVRNPAGMLTKPAPAATIPPAKSCPH
;
A
#
# COMPACT_ATOMS: atom_id res chain seq x y z
N MET A 1 -83.96 94.91 104.16
CA MET A 1 -83.20 94.83 102.90
C MET A 1 -82.12 93.75 103.03
N LYS A 2 -82.25 92.65 102.28
CA LYS A 2 -81.27 91.55 102.02
C LYS A 2 -81.93 90.18 101.79
N LYS A 3 -83.26 90.10 101.71
CA LYS A 3 -83.97 88.97 101.07
C LYS A 3 -83.84 88.96 99.53
N TRP A 4 -83.15 89.95 98.96
CA TRP A 4 -82.87 90.12 97.52
C TRP A 4 -81.42 89.78 97.11
N LEU A 5 -80.60 89.26 98.03
CA LEU A 5 -79.21 88.85 97.71
C LEU A 5 -79.01 87.32 97.63
N ILE A 6 -80.03 86.53 97.99
CA ILE A 6 -79.95 85.06 97.99
C ILE A 6 -80.51 84.46 96.70
N TRP A 7 -81.31 85.22 95.93
CA TRP A 7 -81.86 84.76 94.66
C TRP A 7 -80.93 84.97 93.45
N CYS A 8 -79.86 85.76 93.60
CA CYS A 8 -78.81 85.92 92.57
C CYS A 8 -77.65 84.90 92.70
N LEU A 9 -77.52 84.18 93.81
CA LEU A 9 -76.43 83.22 94.03
C LEU A 9 -76.79 81.76 93.69
N THR A 10 -78.05 81.46 93.40
CA THR A 10 -78.49 80.12 92.97
C THR A 10 -78.72 79.99 91.46
N VAL A 11 -78.74 81.10 90.71
CA VAL A 11 -78.87 81.07 89.23
C VAL A 11 -77.49 81.04 88.54
N LEU A 12 -76.41 81.45 89.22
CA LEU A 12 -75.05 81.44 88.67
C LEU A 12 -74.27 80.12 88.89
N ALA A 13 -74.82 79.19 89.70
CA ALA A 13 -74.24 77.86 89.94
C ALA A 13 -75.02 76.71 89.26
N MET A 14 -76.09 77.02 88.53
CA MET A 14 -76.92 76.05 87.79
C MET A 14 -76.74 76.17 86.26
N VAL A 15 -75.59 76.69 85.81
CA VAL A 15 -75.16 76.72 84.39
C VAL A 15 -73.88 75.90 84.17
N CYS A 16 -73.44 75.11 85.17
CA CYS A 16 -72.23 74.28 85.07
C CYS A 16 -72.48 72.76 85.24
N LEU A 17 -73.69 72.28 84.92
CA LEU A 17 -74.02 70.84 84.90
C LEU A 17 -74.77 70.46 83.62
N ILE A 18 -74.30 70.94 82.47
CA ILE A 18 -74.49 70.25 81.19
C ILE A 18 -73.26 69.34 81.04
N PRO A 19 -73.42 68.00 81.03
CA PRO A 19 -72.33 67.11 80.68
C PRO A 19 -71.75 67.56 79.34
N GLY A 20 -70.43 67.75 79.30
CA GLY A 20 -69.72 68.32 78.18
C GLY A 20 -70.30 67.86 76.85
N ILE A 21 -70.85 68.80 76.09
CA ILE A 21 -70.76 68.72 74.64
C ILE A 21 -69.26 68.79 74.40
N VAL A 22 -68.62 67.62 74.39
CA VAL A 22 -67.39 67.42 73.64
C VAL A 22 -67.81 67.75 72.22
N LEU A 23 -67.62 69.01 71.86
CA LEU A 23 -67.47 69.40 70.48
C LEU A 23 -66.31 68.52 70.00
N ASN A 24 -66.66 67.37 69.42
CA ASN A 24 -65.80 66.61 68.53
C ASN A 24 -65.64 67.47 67.27
N VAL A 25 -65.05 68.66 67.43
CA VAL A 25 -64.31 69.29 66.35
C VAL A 25 -63.14 68.34 66.16
N LYS A 26 -63.31 67.36 65.28
CA LYS A 26 -62.15 66.72 64.63
C LYS A 26 -61.34 67.91 64.12
N ALA A 27 -60.18 68.17 64.73
CA ALA A 27 -59.23 69.10 64.13
C ALA A 27 -59.07 68.64 62.68
N ALA A 28 -59.30 69.52 61.72
CA ALA A 28 -59.16 69.16 60.32
C ALA A 28 -57.72 68.70 60.12
N ASP A 29 -57.53 67.42 59.79
CA ASP A 29 -56.21 66.88 59.53
C ASP A 29 -55.56 67.77 58.46
N SER A 30 -54.37 68.28 58.76
CA SER A 30 -53.66 69.21 57.91
C SER A 30 -52.31 68.65 57.52
N ILE A 31 -51.87 68.95 56.30
CA ILE A 31 -50.56 68.58 55.81
C ILE A 31 -49.74 69.83 55.55
N TYR A 32 -48.50 69.83 56.02
CA TYR A 32 -47.58 70.93 55.82
C TYR A 32 -46.74 70.68 54.56
N THR A 33 -47.00 71.45 53.50
CA THR A 33 -46.31 71.30 52.21
C THR A 33 -46.19 72.62 51.47
N TYR A 34 -45.38 72.65 50.41
CA TYR A 34 -45.09 73.86 49.65
C TYR A 34 -46.28 74.28 48.77
N CYS A 35 -46.73 75.54 48.90
CA CYS A 35 -47.75 76.11 48.05
C CYS A 35 -47.12 76.96 46.94
N PHE A 36 -47.26 76.54 45.69
CA PHE A 36 -46.73 77.28 44.53
C PHE A 36 -47.36 78.67 44.32
N VAL A 37 -48.56 78.93 44.85
CA VAL A 37 -49.20 80.27 44.77
C VAL A 37 -48.71 81.19 45.87
N CYS A 38 -48.49 80.67 47.07
CA CYS A 38 -47.95 81.46 48.18
C CYS A 38 -46.41 81.52 48.17
N MET A 39 -45.75 80.71 47.32
CA MET A 39 -44.30 80.56 47.21
C MET A 39 -43.58 80.25 48.53
N GLN A 40 -44.25 79.55 49.44
CA GLN A 40 -43.67 79.14 50.73
C GLN A 40 -44.43 77.95 51.31
N GLN A 41 -43.90 77.36 52.38
CA GLN A 41 -44.56 76.27 53.06
C GLN A 41 -45.82 76.75 53.79
N ARG A 42 -46.88 75.95 53.66
CA ARG A 42 -48.22 76.27 54.12
C ARG A 42 -48.89 75.02 54.67
N ASN A 43 -49.77 75.24 55.63
CA ASN A 43 -50.74 74.24 56.03
C ASN A 43 -51.79 74.13 54.92
N TYR A 44 -52.04 72.90 54.51
CA TYR A 44 -53.15 72.53 53.68
C TYR A 44 -54.16 71.74 54.50
N GLU A 45 -55.42 72.13 54.44
CA GLU A 45 -56.54 71.32 54.92
C GLU A 45 -56.72 70.10 54.02
N ILE A 46 -56.83 68.92 54.62
CA ILE A 46 -57.20 67.71 53.89
C ILE A 46 -58.71 67.74 53.64
N LEU A 47 -59.08 67.81 52.36
CA LEU A 47 -60.46 67.82 51.90
C LEU A 47 -61.07 66.42 51.80
N GLY A 48 -60.22 65.39 51.68
CA GLY A 48 -60.67 64.00 51.56
C GLY A 48 -59.66 63.13 50.83
N TYR A 49 -60.05 61.88 50.59
CA TYR A 49 -59.18 60.86 50.02
C TYR A 49 -59.90 60.07 48.92
N THR A 50 -59.18 59.68 47.87
CA THR A 50 -59.70 58.81 46.80
C THR A 50 -58.76 57.65 46.52
N LYS A 51 -59.30 56.46 46.22
CA LYS A 51 -58.49 55.29 45.90
C LYS A 51 -57.65 55.54 44.64
N VAL A 52 -56.37 55.16 44.69
CA VAL A 52 -55.52 55.08 43.49
C VAL A 52 -55.39 53.62 43.07
N ASP A 53 -54.84 52.79 43.96
CA ASP A 53 -54.64 51.37 43.71
C ASP A 53 -54.86 50.56 45.01
N SER A 54 -54.43 49.29 45.03
CA SER A 54 -54.58 48.39 46.17
C SER A 54 -53.66 48.73 47.35
N THR A 55 -52.70 49.62 47.17
CA THR A 55 -51.69 50.00 48.17
C THR A 55 -51.84 51.45 48.62
N LYS A 56 -52.30 52.34 47.74
CA LYS A 56 -52.35 53.79 48.02
C LYS A 56 -53.68 54.46 47.69
N HIS A 57 -53.94 55.56 48.39
CA HIS A 57 -54.96 56.56 48.10
C HIS A 57 -54.32 57.93 47.81
N ARG A 58 -55.05 58.78 47.10
CA ARG A 58 -54.73 60.17 46.81
C ARG A 58 -55.34 61.05 47.87
N ILE A 59 -54.58 62.03 48.34
CA ILE A 59 -55.01 63.02 49.33
C ILE A 59 -55.41 64.29 48.59
N HIS A 60 -56.66 64.71 48.72
CA HIS A 60 -57.16 65.98 48.22
C HIS A 60 -56.96 67.05 49.27
N ILE A 61 -56.27 68.13 48.92
CA ILE A 61 -55.80 69.13 49.87
C ILE A 61 -56.10 70.54 49.38
N LYS A 62 -56.33 71.48 50.31
CA LYS A 62 -56.59 72.90 50.02
C LYS A 62 -55.69 73.78 50.87
N CYS A 63 -54.96 74.71 50.23
CA CYS A 63 -54.13 75.66 50.96
C CYS A 63 -55.03 76.52 51.86
N SER A 64 -54.77 76.54 53.17
CA SER A 64 -55.60 77.29 54.14
C SER A 64 -55.51 78.82 53.96
N VAL A 65 -54.50 79.32 53.22
CA VAL A 65 -54.29 80.76 52.99
C VAL A 65 -54.89 81.21 51.66
N CYS A 66 -54.46 80.63 50.53
CA CYS A 66 -54.92 81.07 49.21
C CYS A 66 -56.08 80.24 48.64
N GLY A 67 -56.51 79.18 49.34
CA GLY A 67 -57.63 78.34 48.93
C GLY A 67 -57.36 77.41 47.73
N ARG A 68 -56.15 77.41 47.14
CA ARG A 68 -55.82 76.54 46.00
C ARG A 68 -55.93 75.07 46.40
N LYS A 69 -56.70 74.32 45.61
CA LYS A 69 -56.84 72.86 45.73
C LYS A 69 -55.75 72.14 44.96
N ASN A 70 -55.29 71.01 45.49
CA ASN A 70 -54.36 70.09 44.84
C ASN A 70 -54.69 68.66 45.26
N SER A 71 -54.17 67.66 44.54
CA SER A 71 -54.37 66.25 44.87
C SER A 71 -53.07 65.47 44.71
N ILE A 72 -52.52 64.98 45.82
CA ILE A 72 -51.16 64.41 45.85
C ILE A 72 -51.17 62.96 46.34
N VAL A 73 -50.13 62.21 45.95
CA VAL A 73 -49.74 60.96 46.59
C VAL A 73 -48.43 61.28 47.32
N TYR A 74 -48.42 61.13 48.63
CA TYR A 74 -47.39 61.66 49.50
C TYR A 74 -46.93 60.60 50.51
N GLY A 75 -45.88 59.86 50.13
CA GLY A 75 -45.24 58.85 50.98
C GLY A 75 -46.23 57.90 51.65
N ASP A 76 -45.96 57.60 52.92
CA ASP A 76 -46.74 56.67 53.76
C ASP A 76 -48.10 57.25 54.16
N LEU A 77 -48.29 58.58 54.07
CA LEU A 77 -49.60 59.20 54.37
C LEU A 77 -50.67 58.77 53.37
N SER A 78 -50.24 58.38 52.17
CA SER A 78 -51.08 57.85 51.09
C SER A 78 -51.27 56.35 51.16
N ASP A 79 -50.60 55.63 52.07
CA ASP A 79 -50.82 54.21 52.21
C ASP A 79 -52.18 53.95 52.85
N HIS A 80 -52.85 52.90 52.38
CA HIS A 80 -54.07 52.46 53.03
C HIS A 80 -53.75 51.99 54.45
N THR A 81 -54.44 52.58 55.42
CA THR A 81 -54.24 52.37 56.86
C THR A 81 -55.59 52.31 57.57
N GLY A 82 -55.59 51.80 58.79
CA GLY A 82 -56.81 51.58 59.59
C GLY A 82 -57.46 50.22 59.33
N GLY A 83 -58.67 50.05 59.85
CA GLY A 83 -59.45 48.82 59.70
C GLY A 83 -59.09 47.76 60.75
N THR A 84 -60.13 47.27 61.42
CA THR A 84 -60.04 46.22 62.45
C THR A 84 -60.28 44.83 61.88
N GLU A 85 -60.65 44.73 60.60
CA GLU A 85 -60.92 43.48 59.93
C GLU A 85 -59.64 42.63 59.86
N THR A 86 -59.81 41.30 59.94
CA THR A 86 -58.73 40.36 59.67
C THR A 86 -58.74 40.00 58.19
N PRO A 87 -57.71 40.37 57.40
CA PRO A 87 -57.68 40.05 55.98
C PRO A 87 -57.73 38.55 55.71
N THR A 88 -58.49 38.18 54.69
CA THR A 88 -58.63 36.80 54.21
C THR A 88 -58.03 36.67 52.81
N CYS A 89 -58.28 35.52 52.16
CA CYS A 89 -57.84 35.32 50.77
C CYS A 89 -58.57 36.21 49.76
N THR A 90 -59.81 36.59 50.04
CA THR A 90 -60.69 37.30 49.09
C THR A 90 -61.13 38.67 49.59
N THR A 91 -60.97 38.92 50.89
CA THR A 91 -61.44 40.15 51.54
C THR A 91 -60.30 40.80 52.30
N GLY A 92 -60.15 42.11 52.12
CA GLY A 92 -59.14 42.94 52.75
C GLY A 92 -59.67 43.68 53.96
N LYS A 93 -58.92 44.68 54.42
CA LYS A 93 -59.40 45.68 55.36
C LYS A 93 -60.04 46.83 54.63
N THR A 94 -60.89 47.59 55.32
CA THR A 94 -61.40 48.85 54.81
C THR A 94 -60.52 49.99 55.29
N CYS A 95 -59.97 50.77 54.35
CA CYS A 95 -59.18 51.95 54.69
C CYS A 95 -60.08 53.02 55.33
N GLU A 96 -59.74 53.46 56.54
CA GLU A 96 -60.54 54.44 57.30
C GLU A 96 -60.63 55.82 56.63
N LYS A 97 -59.63 56.16 55.80
CA LYS A 97 -59.54 57.46 55.12
C LYS A 97 -60.39 57.54 53.86
N CYS A 98 -60.31 56.53 53.00
CA CYS A 98 -60.94 56.57 51.67
C CYS A 98 -62.02 55.52 51.45
N GLY A 99 -62.25 54.62 52.42
CA GLY A 99 -63.23 53.53 52.31
C GLY A 99 -62.83 52.40 51.35
N ALA A 100 -61.65 52.46 50.74
CA ALA A 100 -61.18 51.43 49.82
C ALA A 100 -60.79 50.14 50.54
N GLU A 101 -61.12 49.00 49.94
CA GLU A 101 -60.59 47.72 50.38
C GLU A 101 -59.12 47.55 49.97
N TYR A 102 -58.30 47.07 50.92
CA TYR A 102 -56.86 46.89 50.74
C TYR A 102 -56.31 45.71 51.58
N GLY A 103 -55.09 45.27 51.28
CA GLY A 103 -54.42 44.24 52.09
C GLY A 103 -54.99 42.82 51.95
N ILE A 104 -55.73 42.53 50.88
CA ILE A 104 -56.20 41.17 50.54
C ILE A 104 -54.99 40.24 50.44
N LEU A 105 -54.99 39.15 51.21
CA LEU A 105 -53.81 38.27 51.30
C LEU A 105 -53.61 37.44 50.03
N GLY A 106 -54.69 37.21 49.27
CA GLY A 106 -54.73 36.27 48.16
C GLY A 106 -54.60 34.81 48.60
N HIS A 107 -54.63 33.91 47.63
CA HIS A 107 -54.49 32.48 47.89
C HIS A 107 -53.01 32.08 47.93
N LYS A 108 -52.61 31.40 49.02
CA LYS A 108 -51.33 30.70 49.10
C LYS A 108 -51.53 29.23 48.72
N TRP A 109 -51.20 28.89 47.49
CA TRP A 109 -51.44 27.55 46.93
C TRP A 109 -50.38 26.53 47.33
N LYS A 110 -50.79 25.27 47.51
CA LYS A 110 -49.92 24.10 47.63
C LYS A 110 -50.46 22.98 46.73
N THR A 111 -49.55 22.21 46.15
CA THR A 111 -49.88 20.99 45.41
C THR A 111 -49.87 19.78 46.37
N PRO A 112 -51.00 19.07 46.53
CA PRO A 112 -51.06 17.86 47.35
C PRO A 112 -50.44 16.66 46.63
N ALA A 113 -50.20 15.57 47.36
CA ALA A 113 -49.79 14.30 46.75
C ALA A 113 -50.86 13.76 45.79
N ASN A 114 -50.43 13.04 44.74
CA ASN A 114 -51.31 12.48 43.72
C ASN A 114 -52.25 13.51 43.07
N ALA A 115 -51.75 14.74 42.88
CA ALA A 115 -52.57 15.83 42.39
C ALA A 115 -52.82 15.83 40.88
N SER A 116 -52.14 14.99 40.11
CA SER A 116 -52.27 14.97 38.66
C SER A 116 -53.68 14.58 38.22
N LEU A 117 -54.25 15.33 37.28
CA LEU A 117 -55.57 15.08 36.70
C LEU A 117 -55.51 14.40 35.32
N GLY A 118 -54.31 14.04 34.84
CA GLY A 118 -54.11 13.33 33.57
C GLY A 118 -54.34 14.13 32.28
N ASN A 119 -54.99 15.29 32.36
CA ASN A 119 -55.30 16.18 31.23
C ASN A 119 -54.29 17.32 31.04
N GLY A 120 -53.13 17.24 31.70
CA GLY A 120 -52.12 18.31 31.71
C GLY A 120 -52.33 19.38 32.78
N THR A 121 -53.24 19.16 33.71
CA THR A 121 -53.42 19.98 34.91
C THR A 121 -53.27 19.14 36.19
N HIS A 122 -53.13 19.82 37.33
CA HIS A 122 -53.13 19.21 38.66
C HIS A 122 -53.93 20.05 39.66
N ARG A 123 -54.46 19.40 40.70
CA ARG A 123 -55.16 20.09 41.79
C ARG A 123 -54.20 20.92 42.64
N ILE A 124 -54.66 22.07 43.07
CA ILE A 124 -54.00 22.93 44.07
C ILE A 124 -55.00 23.24 45.18
N ILE A 125 -54.50 23.40 46.40
CA ILE A 125 -55.33 23.79 47.55
C ILE A 125 -54.74 25.01 48.23
N CYS A 126 -55.58 25.97 48.59
CA CYS A 126 -55.14 27.14 49.33
C CYS A 126 -54.92 26.76 50.79
N LEU A 127 -53.70 26.97 51.31
CA LEU A 127 -53.35 26.67 52.70
C LEU A 127 -54.08 27.54 53.72
N ARG A 128 -54.63 28.69 53.30
CA ARG A 128 -55.31 29.64 54.18
C ARG A 128 -56.81 29.37 54.33
N CYS A 129 -57.49 29.02 53.24
CA CYS A 129 -58.95 28.88 53.23
C CYS A 129 -59.46 27.51 52.75
N GLY A 130 -58.57 26.58 52.38
CA GLY A 130 -58.96 25.24 51.91
C GLY A 130 -59.61 25.20 50.52
N LEU A 131 -59.74 26.34 49.83
CA LEU A 131 -60.29 26.40 48.48
C LEU A 131 -59.49 25.47 47.55
N ASN A 132 -60.20 24.65 46.78
CA ASN A 132 -59.61 23.81 45.74
C ASN A 132 -59.57 24.58 44.41
N GLY A 133 -58.50 24.40 43.65
CA GLY A 133 -58.35 24.91 42.30
C GLY A 133 -57.54 23.95 41.42
N THR A 134 -57.28 24.37 40.20
CA THR A 134 -56.46 23.62 39.23
C THR A 134 -55.37 24.52 38.67
N ALA A 135 -54.18 23.97 38.49
CA ALA A 135 -53.07 24.62 37.78
C ALA A 135 -52.61 23.76 36.61
N SER A 136 -52.12 24.39 35.56
CA SER A 136 -51.45 23.68 34.46
C SER A 136 -50.14 23.06 34.93
N CYS A 137 -49.86 21.85 34.47
CA CYS A 137 -48.57 21.22 34.69
C CYS A 137 -47.47 21.98 33.94
N THR A 138 -46.37 22.25 34.63
CA THR A 138 -45.16 22.88 34.10
C THR A 138 -43.92 22.11 34.57
N GLY A 139 -42.79 22.38 33.92
CA GLY A 139 -41.50 21.77 34.25
C GLY A 139 -41.25 20.39 33.62
N GLY A 140 -40.02 19.91 33.76
CA GLY A 140 -39.56 18.66 33.16
C GLY A 140 -39.41 18.67 31.63
N THR A 141 -38.73 17.65 31.11
CA THR A 141 -38.39 17.53 29.67
C THR A 141 -39.01 16.26 29.10
N ALA A 142 -39.81 16.40 28.03
CA ALA A 142 -40.30 15.26 27.28
C ALA A 142 -39.19 14.65 26.41
N THR A 143 -39.16 13.32 26.30
CA THR A 143 -38.23 12.57 25.43
C THR A 143 -38.97 11.93 24.27
N CYS A 144 -38.25 11.29 23.34
CA CYS A 144 -38.85 10.49 22.27
C CYS A 144 -39.69 9.30 22.76
N THR A 145 -39.46 8.81 23.98
CA THR A 145 -40.19 7.67 24.55
C THR A 145 -41.17 8.05 25.66
N THR A 146 -40.92 9.16 26.38
CA THR A 146 -41.68 9.55 27.57
C THR A 146 -42.18 10.99 27.49
N LYS A 147 -43.37 11.22 28.07
CA LYS A 147 -43.93 12.57 28.29
C LYS A 147 -43.13 13.31 29.37
N ALA A 148 -43.22 14.64 29.39
CA ALA A 148 -42.65 15.44 30.47
C ALA A 148 -43.30 15.09 31.81
N VAL A 149 -42.55 15.23 32.90
CA VAL A 149 -43.01 14.99 34.27
C VAL A 149 -43.13 16.34 34.96
N CYS A 150 -44.32 16.65 35.47
CA CYS A 150 -44.58 17.92 36.14
C CYS A 150 -43.81 18.00 37.47
N GLU A 151 -43.08 19.10 37.68
CA GLU A 151 -42.27 19.30 38.88
C GLU A 151 -43.11 19.43 40.16
N ALA A 152 -44.33 19.96 40.05
CA ALA A 152 -45.20 20.19 41.21
C ALA A 152 -45.95 18.93 41.67
N CYS A 153 -46.39 18.07 40.74
CA CYS A 153 -47.26 16.91 41.06
C CYS A 153 -46.67 15.54 40.71
N GLY A 154 -45.53 15.49 40.01
CA GLY A 154 -44.92 14.24 39.52
C GLY A 154 -45.71 13.54 38.40
N GLY A 155 -46.84 14.09 37.97
CA GLY A 155 -47.66 13.54 36.90
C GLY A 155 -47.05 13.74 35.52
N LYS A 156 -47.17 12.73 34.65
CA LYS A 156 -46.78 12.83 33.22
C LYS A 156 -47.79 13.67 32.45
N TYR A 157 -47.34 14.59 31.61
CA TYR A 157 -48.22 15.48 30.85
C TYR A 157 -47.68 15.88 29.47
N GLY A 158 -48.55 16.44 28.63
CA GLY A 158 -48.21 16.85 27.27
C GLY A 158 -47.99 15.68 26.30
N LYS A 159 -47.35 15.98 25.17
CA LYS A 159 -46.93 15.00 24.17
C LYS A 159 -45.45 14.64 24.38
N ARG A 160 -45.04 13.48 23.88
CA ARG A 160 -43.62 13.13 23.74
C ARG A 160 -42.95 14.11 22.78
N ASN A 161 -41.67 14.39 22.99
CA ASN A 161 -40.89 15.15 22.03
C ASN A 161 -40.24 14.18 21.06
N LEU A 162 -40.84 14.03 19.88
CA LEU A 162 -40.35 13.11 18.86
C LEU A 162 -38.98 13.51 18.31
N ASN A 163 -38.52 14.75 18.50
CA ASN A 163 -37.20 15.18 18.03
C ASN A 163 -36.12 15.09 19.11
N ASN A 164 -36.48 14.77 20.35
CA ASN A 164 -35.53 14.61 21.44
C ASN A 164 -34.98 13.18 21.46
N HIS A 165 -34.08 12.91 20.52
CA HIS A 165 -33.37 11.65 20.39
C HIS A 165 -31.98 11.74 21.02
N ALA A 166 -31.58 10.68 21.72
CA ALA A 166 -30.17 10.38 21.95
C ALA A 166 -29.70 9.54 20.75
N LEU A 167 -29.13 10.20 19.75
CA LEU A 167 -28.70 9.56 18.51
C LEU A 167 -27.32 8.92 18.68
N VAL A 168 -27.16 7.72 18.13
CA VAL A 168 -25.89 7.03 17.93
C VAL A 168 -25.59 7.03 16.45
N HIS A 169 -24.39 7.50 16.09
CA HIS A 169 -23.93 7.64 14.72
C HIS A 169 -23.23 6.36 14.23
N TYR A 170 -23.47 6.01 12.97
CA TYR A 170 -22.80 4.94 12.25
C TYR A 170 -22.23 5.48 10.95
N ASP A 171 -20.95 5.23 10.71
CA ASP A 171 -20.26 5.66 9.50
C ASP A 171 -20.81 4.95 8.25
N ALA A 172 -20.65 5.61 7.10
CA ALA A 172 -21.02 5.06 5.81
C ALA A 172 -20.17 3.83 5.46
N GLN A 173 -20.76 2.90 4.72
CA GLN A 173 -20.03 1.80 4.10
C GLN A 173 -20.26 1.82 2.59
N ALA A 174 -19.17 1.90 1.82
CA ALA A 174 -19.26 1.86 0.37
C ALA A 174 -19.74 0.49 -0.13
N PRO A 175 -20.61 0.43 -1.16
CA PRO A 175 -20.98 -0.82 -1.80
C PRO A 175 -19.79 -1.44 -2.54
N THR A 176 -19.82 -2.76 -2.68
CA THR A 176 -18.90 -3.53 -3.54
C THR A 176 -19.65 -4.08 -4.75
N CYS A 177 -18.97 -4.81 -5.64
CA CYS A 177 -19.61 -5.47 -6.78
C CYS A 177 -20.72 -6.44 -6.35
N THR A 178 -20.55 -7.11 -5.20
CA THR A 178 -21.45 -8.18 -4.74
C THR A 178 -22.25 -7.83 -3.48
N LYS A 179 -21.73 -6.97 -2.61
CA LYS A 179 -22.40 -6.57 -1.36
C LYS A 179 -22.90 -5.12 -1.44
N PRO A 180 -24.15 -4.85 -1.03
CA PRO A 180 -24.65 -3.48 -0.88
C PRO A 180 -23.87 -2.74 0.21
N GLY A 181 -23.89 -1.41 0.13
CA GLY A 181 -23.37 -0.50 1.14
C GLY A 181 -24.52 0.26 1.82
N TRP A 182 -24.19 1.32 2.55
CA TRP A 182 -25.15 2.23 3.17
C TRP A 182 -24.56 3.62 3.38
N ASP A 183 -25.42 4.63 3.34
CA ASP A 183 -25.07 5.99 3.75
C ASP A 183 -24.80 6.03 5.26
N ALA A 184 -24.03 7.01 5.73
CA ALA A 184 -23.88 7.26 7.16
C ALA A 184 -25.27 7.54 7.76
N PHE A 185 -25.57 6.96 8.92
CA PHE A 185 -26.90 7.01 9.50
C PHE A 185 -26.87 7.11 11.01
N ASP A 186 -27.95 7.63 11.57
CA ASP A 186 -28.14 7.73 13.01
C ASP A 186 -29.25 6.79 13.44
N THR A 187 -29.14 6.28 14.66
CA THR A 187 -30.22 5.54 15.31
C THR A 187 -30.50 6.08 16.70
N CYS A 188 -31.75 6.03 17.12
CA CYS A 188 -32.10 6.21 18.52
C CYS A 188 -32.46 4.85 19.14
N PRO A 189 -31.60 4.25 19.98
CA PRO A 189 -31.86 2.91 20.54
C PRO A 189 -33.08 2.88 21.47
N ARG A 190 -33.53 4.05 21.95
CA ARG A 190 -34.70 4.18 22.84
C ARG A 190 -36.02 4.02 22.10
N CYS A 191 -36.10 4.40 20.83
CA CYS A 191 -37.36 4.43 20.07
C CYS A 191 -37.25 3.88 18.65
N TYR A 192 -36.14 3.23 18.32
CA TYR A 192 -35.87 2.63 17.00
C TYR A 192 -36.00 3.60 15.82
N TYR A 193 -35.90 4.90 16.08
CA TYR A 193 -35.77 5.89 15.02
C TYR A 193 -34.46 5.62 14.28
N THR A 194 -34.49 5.65 12.95
CA THR A 194 -33.29 5.49 12.12
C THR A 194 -33.41 6.29 10.84
N THR A 195 -32.28 6.82 10.38
CA THR A 195 -32.14 7.44 9.06
C THR A 195 -31.51 6.50 8.02
N PHE A 196 -31.40 5.20 8.35
CA PHE A 196 -30.73 4.19 7.53
C PHE A 196 -31.22 4.18 6.09
N ARG A 197 -30.27 4.23 5.16
CA ARG A 197 -30.50 4.11 3.73
C ARG A 197 -29.47 3.18 3.10
N ALA A 198 -29.95 2.08 2.53
CA ALA A 198 -29.10 1.14 1.82
C ALA A 198 -28.71 1.67 0.43
N ILE A 199 -27.48 1.38 0.03
CA ILE A 199 -26.94 1.62 -1.31
C ILE A 199 -26.82 0.25 -2.01
N PRO A 200 -27.46 0.04 -3.17
CA PRO A 200 -27.35 -1.22 -3.90
C PRO A 200 -25.90 -1.59 -4.24
N ALA A 201 -25.63 -2.89 -4.36
CA ALA A 201 -24.34 -3.37 -4.85
C ALA A 201 -24.07 -2.83 -6.27
N LEU A 202 -22.81 -2.55 -6.58
CA LEU A 202 -22.40 -1.92 -7.85
C LEU A 202 -22.60 -2.83 -9.06
N LYS A 203 -22.70 -4.15 -8.83
CA LYS A 203 -22.59 -5.21 -9.86
C LYS A 203 -21.22 -5.18 -10.56
N HIS A 204 -20.91 -6.26 -11.26
CA HIS A 204 -19.69 -6.31 -12.07
C HIS A 204 -19.82 -5.38 -13.27
N ASP A 205 -18.74 -4.67 -13.56
CA ASP A 205 -18.55 -3.91 -14.79
C ASP A 205 -17.67 -4.75 -15.71
N LEU A 206 -18.30 -5.48 -16.62
CA LEU A 206 -17.67 -6.57 -17.34
C LEU A 206 -17.02 -6.05 -18.62
N GLU A 207 -15.71 -6.27 -18.74
CA GLU A 207 -14.95 -6.07 -19.96
C GLU A 207 -14.73 -7.41 -20.66
N HIS A 208 -14.93 -7.41 -21.99
CA HIS A 208 -14.75 -8.59 -22.82
C HIS A 208 -13.30 -8.74 -23.28
N HIS A 209 -12.79 -9.97 -23.22
CA HIS A 209 -11.47 -10.34 -23.73
C HIS A 209 -11.61 -11.47 -24.74
N GLU A 210 -11.04 -11.26 -25.93
CA GLU A 210 -11.04 -12.23 -27.01
C GLU A 210 -10.28 -13.51 -26.64
N ALA A 211 -10.68 -14.62 -27.27
CA ALA A 211 -10.02 -15.91 -27.11
C ALA A 211 -8.57 -15.87 -27.64
N LYS A 212 -7.67 -16.62 -27.01
CA LYS A 212 -6.33 -16.91 -27.55
C LYS A 212 -6.20 -18.41 -27.73
N ALA A 213 -5.99 -18.85 -28.97
CA ALA A 213 -5.76 -20.27 -29.24
C ALA A 213 -4.45 -20.76 -28.57
N PRO A 214 -4.42 -21.99 -28.00
CA PRO A 214 -3.19 -22.58 -27.48
C PRO A 214 -2.22 -22.92 -28.62
N THR A 215 -0.92 -22.92 -28.32
CA THR A 215 0.14 -23.37 -29.24
C THR A 215 0.74 -24.69 -28.73
N CYS A 216 1.76 -25.23 -29.41
CA CYS A 216 2.44 -26.44 -28.93
C CYS A 216 3.10 -26.24 -27.55
N THR A 217 3.51 -25.02 -27.22
CA THR A 217 4.27 -24.69 -25.99
C THR A 217 3.51 -23.76 -25.04
N GLU A 218 2.65 -22.87 -25.54
CA GLU A 218 1.88 -21.93 -24.72
C GLU A 218 0.43 -22.37 -24.54
N LYS A 219 -0.10 -22.16 -23.34
CA LYS A 219 -1.54 -22.28 -23.06
C LYS A 219 -2.34 -21.20 -23.80
N GLY A 220 -3.60 -21.54 -24.11
CA GLY A 220 -4.60 -20.62 -24.63
C GLY A 220 -5.67 -20.31 -23.60
N TRP A 221 -6.73 -19.61 -24.01
CA TRP A 221 -7.95 -19.38 -23.22
C TRP A 221 -9.14 -19.11 -24.14
N ASP A 222 -10.33 -19.50 -23.68
CA ASP A 222 -11.59 -19.10 -24.30
C ASP A 222 -11.81 -17.59 -24.11
N ALA A 223 -12.68 -16.99 -24.93
CA ALA A 223 -13.11 -15.61 -24.72
C ALA A 223 -13.78 -15.50 -23.34
N TYR A 224 -13.48 -14.43 -22.61
CA TYR A 224 -13.91 -14.30 -21.21
C TYR A 224 -14.27 -12.87 -20.86
N GLU A 225 -14.92 -12.72 -19.71
CA GLU A 225 -15.25 -11.43 -19.13
C GLU A 225 -14.47 -11.26 -17.82
N ALA A 226 -13.97 -10.06 -17.59
CA ALA A 226 -13.34 -9.68 -16.33
C ALA A 226 -13.95 -8.37 -15.81
N CYS A 227 -14.07 -8.26 -14.49
CA CYS A 227 -14.56 -7.02 -13.89
C CYS A 227 -13.46 -5.94 -13.94
N SER A 228 -13.73 -4.80 -14.56
CA SER A 228 -12.78 -3.68 -14.69
C SER A 228 -12.58 -2.89 -13.39
N ARG A 229 -13.54 -3.01 -12.46
CA ARG A 229 -13.51 -2.30 -11.17
C ARG A 229 -12.29 -2.71 -10.35
N PHE A 230 -11.51 -1.73 -9.91
CA PHE A 230 -10.33 -1.92 -9.07
C PHE A 230 -10.66 -2.72 -7.79
N GLY A 231 -9.84 -3.74 -7.49
CA GLY A 231 -10.01 -4.60 -6.31
C GLY A 231 -11.06 -5.71 -6.46
N CYS A 232 -11.61 -5.93 -7.66
CA CYS A 232 -12.48 -7.07 -7.96
C CYS A 232 -11.74 -8.08 -8.84
N ASP A 233 -11.70 -9.34 -8.42
CA ASP A 233 -11.04 -10.46 -9.09
C ASP A 233 -12.01 -11.35 -9.90
N TYR A 234 -13.24 -10.88 -10.10
CA TYR A 234 -14.23 -11.62 -10.87
C TYR A 234 -13.77 -11.77 -12.31
N THR A 235 -13.67 -13.02 -12.75
CA THR A 235 -13.40 -13.39 -14.14
C THR A 235 -14.06 -14.71 -14.49
N THR A 236 -14.50 -14.84 -15.74
CA THR A 236 -14.98 -16.11 -16.31
C THR A 236 -13.88 -16.87 -17.05
N ARG A 237 -12.62 -16.41 -16.97
CA ARG A 237 -11.49 -16.95 -17.72
C ARG A 237 -11.30 -18.44 -17.49
N LYS A 238 -11.26 -19.18 -18.59
CA LYS A 238 -10.95 -20.61 -18.63
C LYS A 238 -9.69 -20.82 -19.46
N GLU A 239 -8.64 -21.31 -18.81
CA GLU A 239 -7.40 -21.68 -19.50
C GLU A 239 -7.59 -22.96 -20.31
N LEU A 240 -7.00 -22.99 -21.51
CA LEU A 240 -6.88 -24.17 -22.36
C LEU A 240 -5.42 -24.66 -22.31
N PRO A 241 -5.18 -25.97 -22.15
CA PRO A 241 -3.83 -26.51 -22.11
C PRO A 241 -3.09 -26.28 -23.43
N ALA A 242 -1.76 -26.25 -23.38
CA ALA A 242 -0.93 -26.27 -24.59
C ALA A 242 -1.16 -27.57 -25.37
N LEU A 243 -1.06 -27.50 -26.69
CA LEU A 243 -1.37 -28.61 -27.60
C LEU A 243 -0.34 -29.74 -27.56
N ASN A 244 0.84 -29.47 -27.00
CA ASN A 244 2.05 -30.29 -27.10
C ASN A 244 2.47 -30.57 -28.56
N HIS A 245 3.71 -31.05 -28.74
CA HIS A 245 4.20 -31.42 -30.06
C HIS A 245 3.47 -32.67 -30.56
N ALA A 246 2.95 -32.60 -31.79
CA ALA A 246 2.45 -33.75 -32.53
C ALA A 246 3.60 -34.30 -33.36
N LEU A 247 4.40 -35.16 -32.73
CA LEU A 247 5.66 -35.66 -33.26
C LEU A 247 5.42 -36.71 -34.36
N GLU A 248 6.04 -36.48 -35.51
CA GLU A 248 6.17 -37.42 -36.62
C GLU A 248 7.61 -37.91 -36.68
N GLN A 249 7.80 -39.23 -36.80
CA GLN A 249 9.13 -39.83 -36.79
C GLN A 249 9.68 -40.04 -38.20
N HIS A 250 10.96 -39.75 -38.37
CA HIS A 250 11.73 -39.96 -39.59
C HIS A 250 12.85 -40.95 -39.32
N ALA A 251 12.97 -41.97 -40.17
CA ALA A 251 14.00 -42.99 -40.02
C ALA A 251 15.40 -42.40 -40.31
N ALA A 252 16.41 -42.95 -39.62
CA ALA A 252 17.81 -42.59 -39.83
C ALA A 252 18.27 -42.91 -41.26
N LYS A 253 19.17 -42.08 -41.80
CA LYS A 253 19.91 -42.36 -43.04
C LYS A 253 21.40 -42.39 -42.71
N ALA A 254 22.03 -43.54 -42.92
CA ALA A 254 23.47 -43.67 -42.68
C ALA A 254 24.28 -42.74 -43.61
N PRO A 255 25.34 -42.07 -43.13
CA PRO A 255 26.24 -41.29 -43.96
C PRO A 255 27.01 -42.19 -44.93
N THR A 256 27.39 -41.63 -46.07
CA THR A 256 28.28 -42.28 -47.04
C THR A 256 29.61 -41.51 -47.11
N CYS A 257 30.51 -41.93 -48.00
CA CYS A 257 31.77 -41.19 -48.21
C CYS A 257 31.60 -39.84 -48.91
N THR A 258 30.43 -39.56 -49.51
CA THR A 258 30.19 -38.34 -50.30
C THR A 258 28.95 -37.56 -49.88
N GLU A 259 27.95 -38.24 -49.28
CA GLU A 259 26.75 -37.60 -48.73
C GLU A 259 26.72 -37.72 -47.20
N PRO A 260 26.40 -36.64 -46.47
CA PRO A 260 26.02 -36.70 -45.07
C PRO A 260 24.84 -37.65 -44.83
N GLY A 261 24.74 -38.14 -43.60
CA GLY A 261 23.60 -38.89 -43.09
C GLY A 261 22.89 -38.10 -41.99
N TRP A 262 21.97 -38.74 -41.29
CA TRP A 262 21.30 -38.18 -40.11
C TRP A 262 20.78 -39.30 -39.23
N ASP A 263 20.71 -39.03 -37.93
CA ASP A 263 20.04 -39.91 -36.98
C ASP A 263 18.52 -39.92 -37.20
N ALA A 264 17.83 -40.90 -36.63
CA ALA A 264 16.38 -40.87 -36.59
C ALA A 264 15.94 -39.62 -35.82
N TYR A 265 15.01 -38.85 -36.38
CA TYR A 265 14.60 -37.57 -35.82
C TYR A 265 13.08 -37.42 -35.84
N GLU A 266 12.59 -36.48 -35.04
CA GLU A 266 11.17 -36.18 -34.93
C GLU A 266 10.92 -34.75 -35.38
N THR A 267 9.81 -34.53 -36.08
CA THR A 267 9.31 -33.19 -36.45
C THR A 267 7.90 -33.00 -35.92
N CYS A 268 7.55 -31.81 -35.46
CA CYS A 268 6.17 -31.51 -35.11
C CYS A 268 5.36 -31.10 -36.35
N SER A 269 4.20 -31.72 -36.58
CA SER A 269 3.31 -31.34 -37.70
C SER A 269 2.64 -29.97 -37.55
N ARG A 270 2.75 -29.35 -36.37
CA ARG A 270 2.06 -28.10 -36.01
C ARG A 270 3.00 -26.90 -35.85
N CYS A 271 4.31 -27.10 -35.81
CA CYS A 271 5.30 -26.04 -35.62
C CYS A 271 6.70 -26.50 -36.03
N ASP A 272 7.68 -25.60 -36.05
CA ASP A 272 9.04 -25.87 -36.53
C ASP A 272 9.94 -26.64 -35.53
N TYR A 273 9.34 -27.38 -34.60
CA TYR A 273 10.11 -28.22 -33.68
C TYR A 273 10.69 -29.41 -34.44
N THR A 274 12.01 -29.59 -34.35
CA THR A 274 12.73 -30.72 -34.93
C THR A 274 13.88 -31.14 -34.04
N THR A 275 14.14 -32.45 -33.98
CA THR A 275 15.35 -33.02 -33.35
C THR A 275 16.41 -33.38 -34.39
N TYR A 276 16.28 -32.90 -35.63
CA TYR A 276 17.19 -33.21 -36.74
C TYR A 276 18.64 -32.90 -36.37
N ALA A 277 19.49 -33.91 -36.51
CA ALA A 277 20.92 -33.81 -36.34
C ALA A 277 21.60 -34.45 -37.54
N GLU A 278 22.34 -33.63 -38.30
CA GLU A 278 23.11 -34.09 -39.44
C GLU A 278 24.39 -34.80 -38.98
N LEU A 279 24.69 -35.94 -39.60
CA LEU A 279 25.92 -36.70 -39.41
C LEU A 279 26.84 -36.45 -40.61
N PRO A 280 28.10 -36.03 -40.40
CA PRO A 280 29.02 -35.77 -41.50
C PRO A 280 29.32 -37.05 -42.29
N ALA A 281 29.75 -36.89 -43.54
CA ALA A 281 30.25 -37.98 -44.37
C ALA A 281 31.38 -38.74 -43.65
N GLN A 282 31.39 -40.07 -43.76
CA GLN A 282 32.34 -40.93 -43.04
C GLN A 282 33.23 -41.69 -44.02
N HIS A 283 34.54 -41.71 -43.73
CA HIS A 283 35.55 -42.43 -44.49
C HIS A 283 36.10 -43.62 -43.71
N ASP A 284 36.29 -44.74 -44.39
CA ASP A 284 36.97 -45.92 -43.81
C ASP A 284 38.47 -45.76 -44.04
N LEU A 285 39.09 -44.95 -43.19
CA LEU A 285 40.49 -44.55 -43.32
C LEU A 285 41.45 -45.72 -43.10
N ARG A 286 42.43 -45.83 -43.99
CA ARG A 286 43.61 -46.70 -43.87
C ARG A 286 44.83 -45.83 -43.70
N HIS A 287 45.60 -46.13 -42.67
CA HIS A 287 46.78 -45.37 -42.30
C HIS A 287 48.04 -45.82 -43.04
N HIS A 288 48.79 -44.83 -43.53
CA HIS A 288 50.11 -44.98 -44.15
C HIS A 288 51.14 -44.25 -43.30
N ALA A 289 52.11 -45.00 -42.77
CA ALA A 289 53.17 -44.42 -41.95
C ALA A 289 54.10 -43.52 -42.78
N ALA A 290 54.69 -42.52 -42.11
CA ALA A 290 55.68 -41.65 -42.71
C ALA A 290 56.89 -42.46 -43.21
N LYS A 291 57.47 -42.01 -44.33
CA LYS A 291 58.69 -42.57 -44.89
C LYS A 291 59.74 -41.47 -45.01
N ALA A 292 60.87 -41.64 -44.33
CA ALA A 292 61.95 -40.66 -44.40
C ALA A 292 62.58 -40.60 -45.82
N PRO A 293 62.95 -39.41 -46.32
CA PRO A 293 63.72 -39.28 -47.55
C PRO A 293 65.12 -39.86 -47.40
N THR A 294 65.68 -40.38 -48.47
CA THR A 294 67.06 -40.87 -48.54
C THR A 294 67.91 -39.94 -49.39
N CYS A 295 69.23 -40.21 -49.53
CA CYS A 295 70.10 -39.41 -50.40
C CYS A 295 69.63 -39.38 -51.87
N THR A 296 68.90 -40.39 -52.33
CA THR A 296 68.48 -40.56 -53.73
C THR A 296 66.96 -40.68 -53.92
N GLY A 297 66.19 -40.98 -52.87
CA GLY A 297 64.73 -41.15 -52.92
C GLY A 297 63.99 -40.12 -52.08
N ILE A 298 62.82 -39.70 -52.57
CA ILE A 298 61.89 -38.86 -51.80
C ILE A 298 61.31 -39.61 -50.59
N GLY A 299 60.91 -38.87 -49.57
CA GLY A 299 60.12 -39.32 -48.44
C GLY A 299 58.72 -38.70 -48.45
N TRP A 300 57.90 -39.02 -47.45
CA TRP A 300 56.59 -38.41 -47.25
C TRP A 300 56.18 -38.50 -45.77
N ASP A 301 55.36 -37.54 -45.35
CA ASP A 301 54.71 -37.59 -44.05
C ASP A 301 53.64 -38.70 -43.98
N ALA A 302 53.23 -39.06 -42.77
CA ALA A 302 52.16 -40.04 -42.58
C ALA A 302 50.82 -39.47 -43.10
N TYR A 303 50.01 -40.33 -43.71
CA TYR A 303 48.73 -39.94 -44.29
C TYR A 303 47.73 -41.07 -44.26
N ASP A 304 46.46 -40.76 -44.51
CA ASP A 304 45.37 -41.72 -44.51
C ASP A 304 44.66 -41.68 -45.86
N THR A 305 44.23 -42.84 -46.34
CA THR A 305 43.39 -42.95 -47.55
C THR A 305 42.11 -43.67 -47.20
N CYS A 306 40.97 -43.26 -47.74
CA CYS A 306 39.73 -44.02 -47.59
C CYS A 306 39.82 -45.31 -48.41
N SER A 307 39.39 -46.42 -47.83
CA SER A 307 39.36 -47.72 -48.52
C SER A 307 38.19 -47.89 -49.50
N ARG A 308 37.22 -46.97 -49.47
CA ARG A 308 35.97 -47.05 -50.25
C ARG A 308 35.82 -45.91 -51.27
N CYS A 309 36.69 -44.90 -51.25
CA CYS A 309 36.67 -43.78 -52.20
C CYS A 309 38.05 -43.11 -52.29
N ASP A 310 38.21 -42.14 -53.20
CA ASP A 310 39.49 -41.47 -53.48
C ASP A 310 39.89 -40.40 -52.44
N TYR A 311 39.26 -40.37 -51.27
CA TYR A 311 39.63 -39.44 -50.21
C TYR A 311 41.02 -39.77 -49.66
N THR A 312 41.90 -38.77 -49.64
CA THR A 312 43.25 -38.86 -49.07
C THR A 312 43.49 -37.66 -48.17
N THR A 313 43.95 -37.89 -46.95
CA THR A 313 44.37 -36.78 -46.08
C THR A 313 45.62 -36.15 -46.65
N THR A 314 45.71 -34.82 -46.55
CA THR A 314 46.82 -34.08 -47.13
C THR A 314 48.14 -34.55 -46.53
N TYR A 315 49.11 -34.81 -47.41
CA TYR A 315 50.46 -35.21 -47.05
C TYR A 315 51.47 -34.40 -47.85
N VAL A 316 52.69 -34.34 -47.34
CA VAL A 316 53.79 -33.60 -47.97
C VAL A 316 54.82 -34.59 -48.46
N GLU A 317 55.21 -34.46 -49.72
CA GLU A 317 56.39 -35.14 -50.26
C GLU A 317 57.65 -34.41 -49.81
N LEU A 318 58.56 -35.14 -49.17
CA LEU A 318 59.83 -34.63 -48.68
C LEU A 318 60.91 -34.89 -49.75
N PRO A 319 61.60 -33.86 -50.25
CA PRO A 319 62.61 -34.02 -51.28
C PRO A 319 63.76 -34.91 -50.81
N ALA A 320 64.43 -35.59 -51.75
CA ALA A 320 65.62 -36.39 -51.45
C ALA A 320 66.69 -35.51 -50.79
N LEU A 321 67.42 -36.08 -49.83
CA LEU A 321 68.38 -35.34 -49.01
C LEU A 321 69.64 -34.90 -49.77
N ASN A 322 69.84 -35.42 -50.99
CA ASN A 322 71.06 -35.34 -51.79
C ASN A 322 72.31 -35.85 -51.03
N HIS A 323 73.42 -36.03 -51.74
CA HIS A 323 74.67 -36.42 -51.12
C HIS A 323 75.27 -35.26 -50.31
N ALA A 324 75.48 -35.48 -49.00
CA ALA A 324 76.31 -34.62 -48.17
C ALA A 324 77.78 -34.99 -48.39
N LEU A 325 78.41 -34.35 -49.37
CA LEU A 325 79.76 -34.67 -49.84
C LEU A 325 80.83 -34.11 -48.88
N GLU A 326 81.75 -34.98 -48.48
CA GLU A 326 82.96 -34.66 -47.74
C GLU A 326 84.16 -34.91 -48.64
N GLN A 327 85.09 -33.95 -48.70
CA GLN A 327 86.26 -34.02 -49.57
C GLN A 327 87.47 -34.61 -48.85
N HIS A 328 88.23 -35.42 -49.57
CA HIS A 328 89.46 -36.05 -49.12
C HIS A 328 90.59 -35.64 -50.08
N GLU A 329 91.69 -35.16 -49.52
CA GLU A 329 92.85 -34.72 -50.29
C GLU A 329 93.55 -35.89 -51.00
N ALA A 330 94.21 -35.58 -52.12
CA ALA A 330 94.99 -36.56 -52.87
C ALA A 330 96.22 -37.03 -52.08
N GLN A 331 96.56 -38.31 -52.24
CA GLN A 331 97.82 -38.87 -51.72
C GLN A 331 98.63 -39.42 -52.90
N ALA A 332 99.86 -38.93 -53.07
CA ALA A 332 100.72 -39.36 -54.16
C ALA A 332 101.22 -40.81 -53.95
N PRO A 333 101.28 -41.64 -55.01
CA PRO A 333 101.86 -42.97 -54.91
C PRO A 333 103.37 -42.89 -54.63
N THR A 334 103.89 -43.86 -53.88
CA THR A 334 105.32 -43.99 -53.61
C THR A 334 105.90 -45.17 -54.39
N CYS A 335 107.19 -45.47 -54.21
CA CYS A 335 107.82 -46.64 -54.85
C CYS A 335 107.21 -47.98 -54.40
N THR A 336 106.48 -48.02 -53.27
CA THR A 336 105.93 -49.25 -52.67
C THR A 336 104.44 -49.19 -52.33
N GLU A 337 103.84 -48.01 -52.16
CA GLU A 337 102.41 -47.84 -51.82
C GLU A 337 101.62 -47.14 -52.93
N ILE A 338 100.35 -47.52 -53.10
CA ILE A 338 99.41 -46.86 -54.01
C ILE A 338 99.04 -45.46 -53.50
N GLY A 339 98.75 -44.55 -54.42
CA GLY A 339 98.16 -43.24 -54.12
C GLY A 339 96.67 -43.19 -54.48
N TRP A 340 96.04 -42.04 -54.32
CA TRP A 340 94.69 -41.76 -54.82
C TRP A 340 94.54 -40.28 -55.16
N ASP A 341 93.70 -40.01 -56.16
CA ASP A 341 93.27 -38.64 -56.47
C ASP A 341 92.41 -38.09 -55.33
N ALA A 342 92.25 -36.77 -55.26
CA ALA A 342 91.29 -36.16 -54.34
C ALA A 342 89.89 -36.69 -54.67
N TYR A 343 89.13 -37.08 -53.65
CA TYR A 343 87.83 -37.74 -53.84
C TYR A 343 86.81 -37.28 -52.83
N GLU A 344 85.54 -37.56 -53.11
CA GLU A 344 84.42 -37.19 -52.26
C GLU A 344 83.74 -38.45 -51.74
N THR A 345 83.29 -38.42 -50.49
CA THR A 345 82.42 -39.44 -49.90
C THR A 345 81.16 -38.80 -49.36
N CYS A 346 80.02 -39.48 -49.42
CA CYS A 346 78.84 -39.00 -48.73
C CYS A 346 78.85 -39.44 -47.26
N SER A 347 78.63 -38.52 -46.33
CA SER A 347 78.55 -38.85 -44.90
C SER A 347 77.29 -39.62 -44.49
N ARG A 348 76.31 -39.73 -45.40
CA ARG A 348 74.98 -40.31 -45.13
C ARG A 348 74.74 -41.64 -45.86
N CYS A 349 75.61 -42.03 -46.79
CA CYS A 349 75.50 -43.27 -47.56
C CYS A 349 76.83 -43.62 -48.24
N ASP A 350 76.96 -44.82 -48.81
CA ASP A 350 78.22 -45.34 -49.38
C ASP A 350 78.64 -44.72 -50.73
N TYR A 351 78.20 -43.50 -51.04
CA TYR A 351 78.61 -42.81 -52.26
C TYR A 351 80.08 -42.38 -52.14
N THR A 352 80.92 -42.76 -53.10
CA THR A 352 82.31 -42.32 -53.19
C THR A 352 82.76 -42.13 -54.64
N THR A 353 83.60 -41.12 -54.88
CA THR A 353 84.28 -40.89 -56.17
C THR A 353 85.73 -41.37 -56.17
N ARG A 354 86.16 -42.11 -55.14
CA ARG A 354 87.55 -42.54 -54.93
C ARG A 354 88.12 -43.30 -56.12
N LYS A 355 89.33 -42.91 -56.54
CA LYS A 355 90.10 -43.54 -57.60
C LYS A 355 91.54 -43.72 -57.17
N GLU A 356 92.02 -44.96 -57.20
CA GLU A 356 93.38 -45.32 -56.76
C GLU A 356 94.40 -45.21 -57.92
N LEU A 357 95.65 -44.86 -57.57
CA LEU A 357 96.81 -44.71 -58.46
C LEU A 357 97.91 -45.72 -58.11
N PRO A 358 98.50 -46.44 -59.08
CA PRO A 358 99.50 -47.49 -58.82
C PRO A 358 100.88 -46.96 -58.39
N ALA A 359 101.69 -47.80 -57.71
CA ALA A 359 103.04 -47.49 -57.19
C ALA A 359 104.14 -47.43 -58.29
N LEU A 360 105.26 -46.73 -58.02
CA LEU A 360 106.24 -46.28 -59.04
C LEU A 360 107.36 -47.26 -59.48
N ASN A 361 107.69 -48.33 -58.73
CA ASN A 361 108.66 -49.44 -59.06
C ASN A 361 110.15 -49.07 -59.45
N HIS A 362 111.08 -50.06 -59.49
CA HIS A 362 112.54 -49.89 -59.79
C HIS A 362 113.10 -50.89 -60.86
N ASP A 363 114.11 -50.48 -61.65
CA ASP A 363 114.84 -51.27 -62.68
C ASP A 363 116.32 -51.55 -62.32
N LEU A 364 116.84 -52.77 -62.55
CA LEU A 364 118.25 -53.20 -62.34
C LEU A 364 118.76 -54.09 -63.51
N GLU A 365 119.93 -53.79 -64.10
CA GLU A 365 120.59 -54.58 -65.19
C GLU A 365 121.83 -55.38 -64.72
N GLN A 366 122.09 -56.57 -65.30
CA GLN A 366 123.33 -57.38 -65.10
C GLN A 366 123.91 -57.93 -66.43
N HIS A 367 125.25 -57.96 -66.56
CA HIS A 367 126.01 -58.36 -67.76
C HIS A 367 126.70 -59.75 -67.66
N ALA A 368 126.81 -60.49 -68.78
CA ALA A 368 127.83 -61.53 -69.01
C ALA A 368 128.10 -61.81 -70.52
N ALA A 369 129.37 -62.04 -70.87
CA ALA A 369 129.95 -62.30 -72.21
C ALA A 369 130.55 -63.73 -72.27
N LYS A 370 131.03 -64.34 -73.37
CA LYS A 370 130.80 -64.41 -74.83
C LYS A 370 131.78 -65.52 -75.33
N LEU A 371 131.40 -66.22 -76.41
CA LEU A 371 132.25 -66.81 -77.49
C LEU A 371 132.29 -68.35 -77.72
N LEU A 372 132.13 -68.64 -79.01
CA LEU A 372 131.98 -69.86 -79.85
C LEU A 372 133.33 -70.58 -80.20
N PRO A 373 133.44 -71.48 -81.22
CA PRO A 373 133.07 -72.91 -81.26
C PRO A 373 134.17 -73.81 -81.94
N VAL A 374 133.87 -75.11 -82.21
CA VAL A 374 134.22 -75.97 -83.40
C VAL A 374 134.36 -77.48 -83.02
N ARG A 375 133.93 -78.33 -83.97
CA ARG A 375 133.62 -79.78 -83.95
C ARG A 375 134.83 -80.75 -84.04
N ASN A 376 134.67 -82.05 -83.66
CA ASN A 376 134.45 -83.26 -84.52
C ASN A 376 134.63 -84.58 -83.68
N PRO A 377 134.62 -85.82 -84.25
CA PRO A 377 133.53 -86.67 -84.79
C PRO A 377 133.32 -88.01 -84.00
N ALA A 378 132.35 -88.83 -84.45
CA ALA A 378 132.15 -90.29 -84.23
C ALA A 378 131.09 -90.75 -83.19
N GLY A 379 130.08 -91.46 -83.70
CA GLY A 379 129.62 -92.76 -83.19
C GLY A 379 128.85 -92.86 -81.87
N MET A 380 127.57 -93.24 -81.98
CA MET A 380 126.72 -93.96 -81.01
C MET A 380 126.14 -93.23 -79.77
N LEU A 381 124.83 -93.03 -79.86
CA LEU A 381 123.75 -93.40 -78.91
C LEU A 381 124.11 -93.59 -77.43
N THR A 382 123.38 -92.88 -76.56
CA THR A 382 122.50 -93.52 -75.56
C THR A 382 121.26 -92.68 -75.25
N LYS A 383 120.16 -93.41 -75.09
CA LYS A 383 118.75 -93.06 -74.80
C LYS A 383 118.53 -92.98 -73.25
N PRO A 384 117.31 -92.81 -72.70
CA PRO A 384 116.96 -91.64 -71.88
C PRO A 384 116.25 -91.95 -70.53
N ALA A 385 115.83 -90.86 -69.85
CA ALA A 385 114.65 -90.72 -68.98
C ALA A 385 114.73 -91.28 -67.53
N PRO A 386 113.73 -91.04 -66.64
CA PRO A 386 112.58 -90.14 -66.72
C PRO A 386 112.20 -89.34 -65.42
N ALA A 387 111.31 -88.34 -65.65
CA ALA A 387 110.08 -87.92 -64.95
C ALA A 387 109.95 -87.82 -63.41
N ALA A 388 109.26 -86.78 -62.95
CA ALA A 388 107.92 -86.89 -62.32
C ALA A 388 107.26 -85.51 -62.05
N THR A 389 105.93 -85.54 -61.99
CA THR A 389 104.94 -84.44 -61.92
C THR A 389 104.06 -84.63 -60.66
N ILE A 390 103.59 -83.58 -59.97
CA ILE A 390 102.46 -83.63 -59.00
C ILE A 390 101.64 -82.29 -59.01
N PRO A 391 100.30 -82.29 -58.75
CA PRO A 391 99.29 -81.30 -59.23
C PRO A 391 98.58 -80.48 -58.10
N PRO A 392 97.46 -79.73 -58.32
CA PRO A 392 96.86 -78.81 -57.33
C PRO A 392 95.53 -79.29 -56.64
N ALA A 393 95.16 -78.65 -55.52
CA ALA A 393 93.88 -78.73 -54.76
C ALA A 393 93.58 -77.32 -54.14
N LYS A 394 92.41 -76.64 -54.16
CA LYS A 394 90.97 -76.83 -53.77
C LYS A 394 90.54 -76.20 -52.39
N SER A 395 89.81 -75.06 -52.47
CA SER A 395 88.56 -74.56 -51.78
C SER A 395 88.36 -74.26 -50.25
N CYS A 396 87.91 -72.99 -49.96
CA CYS A 396 86.85 -72.40 -49.05
C CYS A 396 86.85 -72.61 -47.50
N PRO A 397 86.06 -71.85 -46.67
CA PRO A 397 85.36 -70.52 -46.78
C PRO A 397 85.56 -69.56 -45.57
N HIS A 398 85.00 -68.33 -45.61
CA HIS A 398 84.08 -67.79 -44.59
C HIS A 398 83.29 -66.57 -45.05
#